data_AF-A0A7V3FZS2-F1
#
_entry.id   AF-A0A7V3FZS2-F1
#
_cell.length_a   1.000
_cell.length_b   1.000
_cell.length_c   1.000
_cell.angle_alpha   90.00
_cell.angle_beta   90.00
_cell.angle_gamma   90.00
#
_symmetry.space_group_name_H-M   'P 1'
#
loop_
_entity.id
_entity.type
_entity.pdbx_description
1 polymer ?
#
loop_
_entity_poly.entity_id
_entity_poly.type
_entity_poly.pdbx_seq_one_letter_code
_entity_poly.pdbx_strand_id
1 'polypeptide(L)'
;MIFAAGIAQLGILTASALVPFQLDWRTTFRSLPRLHRQLYWVYGGYIVLSIIAFALLSMWHADELARGSGLTRGFCFYVAVFWGIRLSLQAVLDVKEHLTTWWLRLGYHGLTILFACFTLLYGGVACGFLRPP
;
A
#
# COMPACT_ATOMS: atom_id res chain seq x y z
N MET A 1 -10.62 -1.06 14.43
CA MET A 1 -9.30 -1.39 13.84
C MET A 1 -9.30 -1.24 12.32
N ILE A 2 -10.22 -1.88 11.60
CA ILE A 2 -10.32 -1.80 10.13
C ILE A 2 -10.52 -0.37 9.61
N PHE A 3 -11.37 0.42 10.27
CA PHE A 3 -11.57 1.84 9.93
C PHE A 3 -10.27 2.66 9.98
N ALA A 4 -9.49 2.52 11.05
CA ALA A 4 -8.20 3.20 11.22
C ALA A 4 -7.18 2.74 10.17
N ALA A 5 -7.19 1.45 9.80
CA ALA A 5 -6.38 0.95 8.70
C ALA A 5 -6.79 1.59 7.35
N GLY A 6 -8.09 1.82 7.14
CA GLY A 6 -8.60 2.57 5.99
C GLY A 6 -8.02 3.99 5.89
N ILE A 7 -8.03 4.74 7.01
CA ILE A 7 -7.43 6.08 7.07
C ILE A 7 -5.92 6.03 6.80
N ALA A 8 -5.21 5.07 7.40
CA ALA A 8 -3.77 4.92 7.20
C ALA A 8 -3.41 4.61 5.74
N GLN A 9 -4.24 3.85 5.01
CA GLN A 9 -4.05 3.60 3.58
C GLN A 9 -4.13 4.89 2.74
N LEU A 10 -5.00 5.83 3.09
CA LEU A 10 -5.02 7.15 2.44
C LEU A 10 -3.74 7.93 2.72
N GLY A 11 -3.19 7.85 3.93
CA GLY A 11 -1.89 8.47 4.25
C GLY A 11 -0.75 7.98 3.35
N ILE A 12 -0.77 6.70 2.97
CA ILE A 12 0.22 6.11 2.06
C ILE A 12 0.08 6.63 0.63
N LEU A 13 -1.14 6.97 0.17
CA LEU A 13 -1.31 7.60 -1.14
C LEU A 13 -0.56 8.93 -1.20
N THR A 14 -0.64 9.75 -0.15
CA THR A 14 0.11 10.99 -0.06
C THR A 14 1.61 10.73 -0.13
N ALA A 15 2.12 9.79 0.66
CA ALA A 15 3.54 9.41 0.62
C ALA A 15 3.97 8.88 -0.75
N SER A 16 3.14 8.05 -1.39
CA SER A 16 3.41 7.46 -2.71
C SER A 16 3.38 8.50 -3.83
N ALA A 17 2.50 9.50 -3.73
CA ALA A 17 2.41 10.59 -4.69
C ALA A 17 3.65 11.50 -4.65
N LEU A 18 4.32 11.64 -3.50
CA LEU A 18 5.52 12.46 -3.35
C LEU A 18 6.76 11.85 -4.03
N VAL A 19 6.83 10.53 -4.15
CA VAL A 19 8.00 9.82 -4.70
C VAL A 19 8.32 10.21 -6.16
N PRO A 20 7.35 10.20 -7.11
CA PRO A 20 7.60 10.64 -8.49
C PRO A 20 8.11 12.08 -8.61
N PHE A 21 7.67 12.98 -7.71
CA PHE A 21 8.13 14.36 -7.67
C PHE A 21 9.56 14.46 -7.13
N GLN A 22 9.85 13.75 -6.04
CA GLN A 22 11.16 13.81 -5.39
C GLN A 22 12.30 13.20 -6.23
N LEU A 23 11.97 12.17 -7.02
CA LEU A 23 12.91 11.46 -7.89
C LEU A 23 12.94 12.00 -9.33
N ASP A 24 12.21 13.09 -9.59
CA ASP A 24 12.06 13.74 -10.89
C ASP A 24 11.86 12.74 -12.05
N TRP A 25 10.88 11.86 -11.91
CA TRP A 25 10.62 10.80 -12.90
C TRP A 25 10.37 11.35 -14.31
N ARG A 26 9.95 12.60 -14.44
CA ARG A 26 9.76 13.28 -15.73
C ARG A 26 11.06 13.47 -16.50
N THR A 27 12.20 13.64 -15.83
CA THR A 27 13.51 13.79 -16.46
C THR A 27 14.23 12.45 -16.50
N THR A 28 14.27 11.72 -15.38
CA THR A 28 14.96 10.43 -15.26
C THR A 28 14.44 9.38 -16.24
N PHE A 29 13.12 9.34 -16.50
CA PHE A 29 12.56 8.38 -17.45
C PHE A 29 12.64 8.80 -18.92
N ARG A 30 13.18 9.99 -19.26
CA ARG A 30 13.28 10.42 -20.67
C ARG A 30 14.14 9.49 -21.51
N SER A 31 15.15 8.88 -20.90
CA SER A 31 16.04 7.90 -21.54
C SER A 31 15.34 6.58 -21.88
N LEU A 32 14.20 6.28 -21.24
CA LEU A 32 13.44 5.06 -21.49
C LEU A 32 12.57 5.19 -22.75
N PRO A 33 12.35 4.10 -23.52
CA PRO A 33 11.38 4.09 -24.60
C PRO A 33 9.97 4.50 -24.13
N ARG A 34 9.19 5.11 -25.03
CA ARG A 34 7.86 5.66 -24.71
C ARG A 34 6.91 4.64 -24.08
N LEU A 35 6.94 3.40 -24.56
CA LEU A 35 6.10 2.31 -24.05
C LEU A 35 6.35 2.04 -22.55
N HIS A 36 7.62 1.93 -22.14
CA HIS A 36 7.96 1.68 -20.74
C HIS A 36 7.47 2.81 -19.83
N ARG A 37 7.62 4.08 -20.26
CA ARG A 37 7.09 5.23 -19.50
C ARG A 37 5.58 5.16 -19.31
N GLN A 38 4.84 4.82 -20.38
CA GLN A 38 3.38 4.69 -20.32
C GLN A 38 2.99 3.56 -19.37
N LEU A 39 3.70 2.44 -19.42
CA LEU A 39 3.45 1.29 -18.57
C LEU A 39 3.60 1.62 -17.08
N TYR A 40 4.63 2.39 -16.71
CA TYR A 40 4.79 2.89 -15.33
C TYR A 40 3.60 3.71 -14.86
N TRP A 41 3.03 4.57 -15.72
CA TRP A 41 1.84 5.35 -15.38
C TRP A 41 0.60 4.49 -15.24
N VAL A 42 0.40 3.50 -16.12
CA VAL A 42 -0.74 2.58 -16.05
C VAL A 42 -0.69 1.75 -14.76
N TYR A 43 0.46 1.15 -14.45
CA TYR A 43 0.64 0.36 -13.23
C TYR A 43 0.52 1.21 -11.97
N GLY A 44 1.10 2.41 -11.97
CA GLY A 44 0.92 3.38 -10.88
C GLY A 44 -0.56 3.72 -10.68
N GLY A 45 -1.30 3.96 -11.75
CA GLY A 45 -2.74 4.21 -11.71
C GLY A 45 -3.54 3.06 -11.11
N TYR A 46 -3.27 1.82 -11.50
CA TYR A 46 -3.92 0.64 -10.92
C TYR A 46 -3.63 0.48 -9.43
N ILE A 47 -2.38 0.72 -9.01
CA ILE A 47 -1.98 0.67 -7.60
C ILE A 47 -2.72 1.74 -6.79
N VAL A 48 -2.73 3.00 -7.26
CA VAL A 48 -3.42 4.11 -6.58
C VAL A 48 -4.91 3.82 -6.45
N LEU A 49 -5.55 3.41 -7.54
CA LEU A 49 -6.97 3.07 -7.54
C LEU A 49 -7.28 1.92 -6.57
N SER A 50 -6.44 0.89 -6.52
CA SER A 50 -6.59 -0.23 -5.59
C SER A 50 -6.52 0.24 -4.14
N ILE A 51 -5.54 1.08 -3.80
CA ILE A 51 -5.38 1.62 -2.43
C ILE A 51 -6.58 2.51 -2.05
N ILE A 52 -7.09 3.33 -2.98
CA ILE A 52 -8.32 4.12 -2.75
C ILE A 52 -9.49 3.19 -2.47
N ALA A 53 -9.70 2.15 -3.29
CA ALA A 53 -10.76 1.18 -3.08
C ALA A 53 -10.63 0.49 -1.72
N PHE A 54 -9.41 0.07 -1.34
CA PHE A 54 -9.16 -0.55 -0.03
C PHE A 54 -9.48 0.40 1.12
N ALA A 55 -9.07 1.67 1.01
CA ALA A 55 -9.34 2.66 2.03
C ALA A 55 -10.85 2.90 2.20
N LEU A 56 -11.54 3.18 1.09
CA LEU A 56 -12.98 3.49 1.10
C LEU A 56 -13.81 2.30 1.59
N LEU A 57 -13.52 1.09 1.10
CA LEU A 57 -14.22 -0.12 1.56
C LEU A 57 -13.97 -0.38 3.05
N SER A 58 -12.74 -0.18 3.52
CA SER A 58 -12.39 -0.37 4.94
C SER A 58 -12.98 0.70 5.85
N MET A 59 -13.25 1.90 5.33
CA MET A 59 -13.91 2.97 6.07
C MET A 59 -15.42 2.81 6.11
N TRP A 60 -16.07 2.55 4.97
CA TRP A 60 -17.53 2.43 4.90
C TRP A 60 -18.08 1.10 5.38
N HIS A 61 -17.35 0.00 5.18
CA HIS A 61 -17.81 -1.35 5.51
C HIS A 61 -16.98 -1.97 6.64
N ALA A 62 -16.40 -1.14 7.52
CA ALA A 62 -15.52 -1.58 8.60
C ALA A 62 -16.15 -2.69 9.46
N ASP A 63 -17.41 -2.53 9.85
CA ASP A 63 -18.13 -3.49 10.70
C ASP A 63 -18.43 -4.78 9.96
N GLU A 64 -18.83 -4.70 8.69
CA GLU A 64 -19.11 -5.87 7.87
C GLU A 64 -17.83 -6.67 7.58
N LEU A 65 -16.74 -5.97 7.28
CA LEU A 65 -15.41 -6.56 7.10
C LEU A 65 -14.95 -7.28 8.37
N ALA A 66 -15.22 -6.72 9.54
CA ALA A 66 -14.86 -7.30 10.82
C ALA A 66 -15.70 -8.53 11.21
N ARG A 67 -16.95 -8.63 10.74
CA ARG A 67 -17.83 -9.80 10.96
C ARG A 67 -17.36 -11.06 10.23
N GLY A 68 -16.59 -10.91 9.14
CA GLY A 68 -15.89 -12.03 8.50
C GLY A 68 -16.77 -13.01 7.72
N SER A 69 -17.74 -12.51 6.94
CA SER A 69 -18.40 -13.31 5.90
C SER A 69 -17.40 -13.85 4.86
N GLY A 70 -17.81 -14.82 4.03
CA GLY A 70 -16.90 -15.40 3.02
C GLY A 70 -16.30 -14.34 2.08
N LEU A 71 -17.13 -13.40 1.61
CA LEU A 71 -16.70 -12.30 0.76
C LEU A 71 -15.72 -11.37 1.48
N THR A 72 -16.00 -11.01 2.73
CA THR A 72 -15.15 -10.07 3.47
C THR A 72 -13.81 -10.70 3.83
N ARG A 73 -13.78 -11.99 4.16
CA ARG A 73 -12.53 -12.74 4.35
C ARG A 73 -11.71 -12.81 3.06
N GLY A 74 -12.35 -13.04 1.92
CA GLY A 74 -11.68 -13.00 0.60
C GLY A 74 -11.09 -11.63 0.28
N PHE A 75 -11.84 -10.56 0.53
CA PHE A 75 -11.35 -9.19 0.38
C PHE A 75 -10.17 -8.88 1.32
N CYS A 76 -10.29 -9.19 2.61
CA CYS A 76 -9.21 -9.00 3.57
C CYS A 76 -7.96 -9.81 3.19
N PHE A 77 -8.13 -11.04 2.70
CA PHE A 77 -7.02 -11.84 2.20
C PHE A 77 -6.33 -11.16 1.01
N TYR A 78 -7.11 -10.65 0.04
CA TYR A 78 -6.56 -9.93 -1.10
C TYR A 78 -5.76 -8.70 -0.68
N VAL A 79 -6.29 -7.89 0.25
CA VAL A 79 -5.58 -6.73 0.81
C VAL A 79 -4.29 -7.15 1.52
N ALA A 80 -4.33 -8.23 2.30
CA ALA A 80 -3.16 -8.77 2.98
C ALA A 80 -2.07 -9.21 2.00
N VAL A 81 -2.45 -9.93 0.94
CA VAL A 81 -1.52 -10.36 -0.11
C VAL A 81 -0.93 -9.17 -0.85
N PHE A 82 -1.75 -8.18 -1.21
CA PHE A 82 -1.29 -6.97 -1.88
C PHE A 82 -0.19 -6.25 -1.09
N TRP A 83 -0.43 -6.00 0.20
CA TRP A 83 0.56 -5.35 1.07
C TRP A 83 1.74 -6.25 1.40
N GLY A 84 1.54 -7.57 1.52
CA GLY A 84 2.60 -8.55 1.76
C GLY A 84 3.58 -8.64 0.60
N ILE A 85 3.08 -8.63 -0.64
CA ILE A 85 3.92 -8.53 -1.84
C ILE A 85 4.68 -7.20 -1.82
N ARG A 86 4.00 -6.08 -1.54
CA ARG A 86 4.64 -4.75 -1.50
C ARG A 86 5.76 -4.66 -0.46
N LEU A 87 5.57 -5.27 0.71
CA LEU A 87 6.54 -5.38 1.79
C LEU A 87 7.72 -6.26 1.37
N SER A 88 7.45 -7.40 0.74
CA SER A 88 8.50 -8.34 0.29
C SER A 88 9.40 -7.70 -0.78
N LEU A 89 8.80 -6.98 -1.74
CA LEU A 89 9.54 -6.28 -2.79
C LEU A 89 10.45 -5.17 -2.23
N GLN A 90 10.11 -4.60 -1.07
CA GLN A 90 10.94 -3.58 -0.43
C GLN A 90 12.32 -4.12 -0.03
N ALA A 91 12.46 -5.43 0.22
CA ALA A 91 13.76 -6.05 0.50
C ALA A 91 14.61 -6.28 -0.76
N VAL A 92 13.98 -6.35 -1.94
CA VAL A 92 14.65 -6.60 -3.23
C VAL A 92 15.08 -5.29 -3.90
N LEU A 93 14.38 -4.20 -3.64
CA LEU A 93 14.67 -2.89 -4.22
C LEU A 93 15.83 -2.20 -3.50
N ASP A 94 16.87 -1.79 -4.24
CA ASP A 94 17.98 -1.01 -3.67
C ASP A 94 17.61 0.47 -3.58
N VAL A 95 17.08 0.86 -2.43
CA VAL A 95 16.62 2.24 -2.15
C VAL A 95 17.69 3.07 -1.46
N LYS A 96 18.83 2.47 -1.08
CA LYS A 96 19.83 3.11 -0.19
C LYS A 96 20.40 4.39 -0.77
N GLU A 97 20.62 4.41 -2.08
CA GLU A 97 21.16 5.58 -2.81
C GLU A 97 20.24 6.80 -2.75
N HIS A 98 18.93 6.58 -2.57
CA HIS A 98 17.91 7.63 -2.54
C HIS A 98 17.54 8.08 -1.11
N LEU A 99 18.08 7.42 -0.07
CA LEU A 99 17.80 7.70 1.36
C LEU A 99 18.85 8.63 1.99
N THR A 100 19.08 9.76 1.33
CA THR A 100 20.12 10.75 1.70
C THR A 100 19.76 11.55 2.96
N THR A 101 18.48 11.90 3.12
CA THR A 101 18.00 12.71 4.27
C THR A 101 17.36 11.83 5.35
N TRP A 102 17.44 12.28 6.60
CA TRP A 102 16.88 11.54 7.74
C TRP A 102 15.35 11.39 7.68
N TRP A 103 14.62 12.40 7.18
CA TRP A 103 13.16 12.32 6.99
C TRP A 103 12.76 11.26 5.95
N LEU A 104 13.56 11.07 4.90
CA LEU A 104 13.35 10.02 3.89
C LEU A 104 13.50 8.62 4.51
N ARG A 105 14.49 8.45 5.40
CA ARG A 105 14.66 7.19 6.17
C ARG A 105 13.50 6.95 7.12
N LEU A 106 13.04 7.99 7.83
CA LEU A 106 11.89 7.88 8.71
C LEU A 106 10.63 7.49 7.94
N GLY A 107 10.38 8.14 6.79
CA GLY A 107 9.27 7.79 5.91
C GLY A 107 9.35 6.36 5.39
N TYR A 108 10.54 5.90 4.99
CA TYR A 108 10.77 4.54 4.53
C TYR A 108 10.44 3.49 5.60
N HIS A 109 10.96 3.65 6.83
CA HIS A 109 10.66 2.74 7.92
C HIS A 109 9.20 2.82 8.37
N GLY A 110 8.61 4.01 8.39
CA GLY A 110 7.19 4.20 8.68
C GLY A 110 6.29 3.47 7.68
N LEU A 111 6.61 3.56 6.39
CA LEU A 111 5.93 2.83 5.32
C LEU A 111 6.07 1.32 5.50
N THR A 112 7.27 0.81 5.83
CA THR A 112 7.48 -0.63 6.12
C THR A 112 6.59 -1.10 7.25
N ILE A 113 6.54 -0.36 8.36
CA ILE A 113 5.71 -0.69 9.52
C ILE A 113 4.24 -0.72 9.11
N LEU A 114 3.78 0.28 8.35
CA LEU A 114 2.40 0.31 7.87
C LEU A 114 2.06 -0.89 6.97
N PHE A 115 2.93 -1.25 6.02
CA PHE A 115 2.71 -2.39 5.14
C PHE A 115 2.65 -3.71 5.93
N ALA A 116 3.55 -3.88 6.91
CA ALA A 116 3.53 -5.04 7.81
C ALA A 116 2.25 -5.08 8.64
N CYS A 117 1.85 -3.96 9.24
CA CYS A 117 0.61 -3.84 9.99
C CYS A 117 -0.62 -4.21 9.14
N PHE A 118 -0.72 -3.73 7.90
CA PHE A 118 -1.84 -4.09 7.03
C PHE A 118 -1.85 -5.57 6.67
N THR A 119 -0.69 -6.11 6.31
CA THR A 119 -0.55 -7.53 5.99
C THR A 119 -1.05 -8.40 7.15
N LEU A 120 -0.61 -8.10 8.37
CA LEU A 120 -0.99 -8.86 9.56
C LEU A 120 -2.44 -8.62 9.99
N LEU A 121 -2.92 -7.38 9.93
CA LEU A 121 -4.27 -7.02 10.36
C LEU A 121 -5.33 -7.62 9.44
N TYR A 122 -5.22 -7.41 8.12
CA TYR A 122 -6.16 -7.98 7.17
C TYR A 122 -5.99 -9.50 7.05
N GLY A 123 -4.76 -10.03 7.16
CA GLY A 123 -4.50 -11.47 7.21
C GLY A 123 -5.15 -12.12 8.43
N GLY A 124 -5.02 -11.52 9.61
CA GLY A 124 -5.65 -12.02 10.83
C GLY A 124 -7.17 -12.00 10.77
N VAL A 125 -7.78 -10.99 10.15
CA VAL A 125 -9.25 -10.97 9.90
C VAL A 125 -9.65 -12.05 8.90
N ALA A 126 -8.89 -12.22 7.81
CA ALA A 126 -9.16 -13.24 6.81
C ALA A 126 -9.07 -14.67 7.38
N CYS A 127 -8.13 -14.93 8.28
CA CYS A 127 -8.00 -16.20 8.98
C CYS A 127 -9.01 -16.38 10.13
N GLY A 128 -9.67 -15.30 10.56
CA GLY A 128 -10.65 -15.31 11.65
C GLY A 128 -10.03 -15.17 13.06
N PHE A 129 -8.74 -14.87 13.16
CA PHE A 129 -8.04 -14.65 14.43
C PHE A 129 -8.34 -13.30 15.07
N LEU A 130 -8.63 -12.28 14.26
CA LEU A 130 -8.98 -10.94 14.70
C LEU A 130 -10.48 -10.71 14.42
N ARG A 131 -11.33 -11.12 15.37
CA ARG A 131 -12.74 -10.70 15.41
C ARG A 131 -12.89 -9.59 16.45
N PRO A 132 -13.65 -8.52 16.17
CA PRO A 132 -14.08 -7.62 17.24
C PRO A 132 -14.95 -8.40 18.24
N PRO A 133 -14.96 -8.00 19.53
CA PRO A 133 -15.89 -8.55 20.51
C PRO A 133 -17.35 -8.34 20.09
#